data_AF-A0A1I7ZJ91-F1
#
_entry.id   AF-A0A1I7ZJ91-F1
#
_cell.length_a   1.000
_cell.length_b   1.000
_cell.length_c   1.000
_cell.angle_alpha   90.00
_cell.angle_beta   90.00
_cell.angle_gamma   90.00
#
_symmetry.space_group_name_H-M   'P 1'
#
loop_
_entity.id
_entity.type
_entity.pdbx_description
1 polymer ?
#
loop_
_entity_poly.entity_id
_entity_poly.type
_entity_poly.pdbx_seq_one_letter_code
_entity_poly.pdbx_strand_id
1 'polypeptide(L)'
;MPKCTSPLADMKLIFTLLAFFALACFANATALRKHPLASDADIWKTVKCDACKVLDKAILGLENVAEEALKTFLDGECNKVHNSNGKYWCLSFVDDVVGFVEKFGNRLDENELCHNLIKAC
;
A
#
# COMPACT_ATOMS: atom_id res chain seq x y z
N MET A 1 31.43 -43.35 46.72
CA MET A 1 31.37 -41.98 47.30
C MET A 1 32.59 -41.22 46.83
N PRO A 2 32.42 -40.18 45.98
CA PRO A 2 32.73 -38.83 46.46
C PRO A 2 31.84 -37.69 45.88
N LYS A 3 31.54 -36.75 46.80
CA LYS A 3 31.53 -35.27 46.74
C LYS A 3 30.74 -34.52 45.64
N CYS A 4 29.61 -33.95 46.09
CA CYS A 4 29.05 -32.70 45.59
C CYS A 4 30.04 -31.55 45.72
N THR A 5 30.11 -30.68 44.72
CA THR A 5 30.48 -29.26 44.90
C THR A 5 29.75 -28.44 43.84
N SER A 6 28.81 -27.60 44.29
CA SER A 6 28.34 -26.44 43.54
C SER A 6 29.32 -25.29 43.75
N PRO A 7 29.71 -24.53 42.73
CA PRO A 7 30.24 -23.20 42.93
C PRO A 7 29.13 -22.15 42.73
N LEU A 8 28.77 -21.56 43.86
CA LEU A 8 28.04 -20.32 44.03
C LEU A 8 28.94 -19.17 43.50
N ALA A 9 28.74 -18.77 42.25
CA ALA A 9 29.34 -17.59 41.62
C ALA A 9 28.25 -16.96 40.73
N ASP A 10 28.02 -15.67 40.64
CA ASP A 10 28.51 -14.48 41.33
C ASP A 10 27.46 -13.40 40.95
N MET A 11 26.49 -13.18 41.83
CA MET A 11 25.26 -12.40 41.55
C MET A 11 25.49 -10.88 41.65
N LYS A 12 26.65 -10.40 41.24
CA LYS A 12 26.99 -8.96 41.23
C LYS A 12 27.43 -8.43 39.87
N LEU A 13 27.69 -9.31 38.90
CA LEU A 13 28.17 -8.89 37.57
C LEU A 13 27.04 -8.45 36.62
N ILE A 14 25.77 -8.69 36.97
CA ILE A 14 24.63 -8.41 36.09
C ILE A 14 24.14 -6.95 36.23
N PHE A 15 24.35 -6.31 37.37
CA PHE A 15 23.83 -4.95 37.61
C PHE A 15 24.64 -3.84 36.94
N THR A 16 25.92 -4.07 36.61
CA THR A 16 26.77 -3.06 35.95
C THR A 16 26.56 -2.98 34.44
N LEU A 17 25.97 -4.00 33.80
CA LEU A 17 25.71 -4.02 32.35
C LEU A 17 24.45 -3.24 31.94
N LEU A 18 23.50 -3.01 32.85
CA LEU A 18 22.26 -2.28 32.56
C LEU A 18 22.42 -0.74 32.59
N ALA A 19 23.45 -0.22 33.25
CA ALA A 19 23.66 1.22 33.36
C ALA A 19 24.22 1.86 32.07
N PHE A 20 24.87 1.09 31.19
CA PHE A 20 25.47 1.62 29.95
C PHE A 20 24.47 1.78 28.80
N PHE A 21 23.32 1.10 28.83
CA PHE A 21 22.35 1.18 27.73
C PHE A 21 21.45 2.43 27.77
N ALA A 22 21.42 3.15 28.90
CA ALA A 22 20.56 4.33 29.06
C ALA A 22 21.15 5.63 28.46
N LEU A 23 22.46 5.69 28.20
CA LEU A 23 23.10 6.92 27.69
C LEU A 23 23.20 7.04 26.17
N ALA A 24 22.86 5.99 25.40
CA ALA A 24 22.92 6.04 23.94
C ALA A 24 21.67 6.62 23.27
N CYS A 25 20.59 6.89 24.02
CA CYS A 25 19.29 7.26 23.44
C CYS A 25 19.11 8.76 23.11
N PHE A 26 20.06 9.65 23.47
CA PHE A 26 19.84 11.10 23.34
C PHE A 26 20.65 11.80 22.24
N ALA A 27 21.42 11.08 21.41
CA ALA A 27 22.29 11.72 20.41
C ALA A 27 21.70 11.87 18.99
N ASN A 28 20.48 11.36 18.70
CA ASN A 28 19.93 11.37 17.33
C ASN A 28 18.79 12.37 17.09
N ALA A 29 18.68 13.44 17.89
CA ALA A 29 17.75 14.52 17.65
C ALA A 29 18.47 15.72 16.99
N THR A 30 18.76 15.65 15.69
CA THR A 30 18.88 16.81 14.76
C THR A 30 19.37 16.35 13.38
N ALA A 31 18.56 15.54 12.71
CA ALA A 31 18.60 15.46 11.26
C ALA A 31 17.16 15.40 10.73
N LEU A 32 16.35 16.40 11.11
CA LEU A 32 15.08 16.67 10.45
C LEU A 32 15.40 17.19 9.05
N ARG A 33 15.74 16.27 8.14
CA ARG A 33 15.71 16.56 6.71
C ARG A 33 14.31 17.08 6.43
N LYS A 34 14.20 18.32 5.96
CA LYS A 34 13.01 18.82 5.30
C LYS A 34 12.76 17.90 4.11
N HIS A 35 12.00 16.84 4.32
CA HIS A 35 11.36 16.16 3.21
C HIS A 35 10.53 17.23 2.51
N PRO A 36 10.67 17.44 1.20
CA PRO A 36 9.71 18.23 0.48
C PRO A 36 8.36 17.58 0.74
N LEU A 37 7.49 18.29 1.46
CA LEU A 37 6.09 17.93 1.58
C LEU A 37 5.62 17.84 0.12
N ALA A 38 5.34 16.62 -0.34
CA ALA A 38 4.77 16.40 -1.65
C ALA A 38 3.59 17.35 -1.77
N SER A 39 3.53 18.08 -2.89
CA SER A 39 2.41 18.98 -3.14
C SER A 39 1.12 18.17 -3.05
N ASP A 40 0.06 18.73 -2.49
CA ASP A 40 -1.24 18.05 -2.44
C ASP A 40 -1.64 17.50 -3.83
N ALA A 41 -1.26 18.20 -4.90
CA ALA A 41 -1.46 17.75 -6.27
C ALA A 41 -0.77 16.41 -6.60
N ASP A 42 0.45 16.19 -6.10
CA ASP A 42 1.20 14.95 -6.31
C ASP A 42 0.53 13.79 -5.56
N ILE A 43 0.05 14.05 -4.34
CA ILE A 43 -0.68 13.08 -3.52
C ILE A 43 -1.96 12.66 -4.24
N TRP A 44 -2.72 13.61 -4.78
CA TRP A 44 -3.96 13.31 -5.52
C TRP A 44 -3.70 12.54 -6.81
N LYS A 45 -2.62 12.86 -7.54
CA LYS A 45 -2.24 12.12 -8.74
C LYS A 45 -1.90 10.67 -8.41
N THR A 46 -1.13 10.43 -7.35
CA THR A 46 -0.83 9.06 -6.90
C THR A 46 -2.09 8.29 -6.54
N VAL A 47 -2.99 8.88 -5.75
CA VAL A 47 -4.24 8.22 -5.34
C VAL A 47 -5.13 7.83 -6.53
N LYS A 48 -5.25 8.71 -7.53
CA LYS A 48 -5.98 8.42 -8.77
C LYS A 48 -5.35 7.28 -9.55
N CYS A 49 -4.03 7.34 -9.70
CA CYS A 49 -3.30 6.33 -10.46
C CYS A 49 -3.43 4.95 -9.80
N ASP A 50 -3.29 4.86 -8.49
CA ASP A 50 -3.46 3.61 -7.75
C ASP A 50 -4.88 3.05 -7.88
N ALA A 51 -5.90 3.91 -7.83
CA ALA A 51 -7.30 3.51 -8.04
C ALA A 51 -7.51 2.92 -9.45
N CYS A 52 -6.93 3.52 -10.49
CA CYS A 52 -7.03 2.99 -11.85
C CYS A 52 -6.31 1.63 -11.99
N LYS A 53 -5.15 1.45 -11.38
CA LYS A 53 -4.43 0.17 -11.40
C LYS A 53 -5.19 -0.98 -10.72
N VAL A 54 -6.02 -0.67 -9.72
CA VAL A 54 -6.92 -1.67 -9.13
C VAL A 54 -7.93 -2.16 -10.17
N LEU A 55 -8.50 -1.23 -10.96
CA LEU A 55 -9.45 -1.56 -12.01
C LEU A 55 -8.79 -2.34 -13.15
N ASP A 56 -7.62 -1.94 -13.62
CA ASP A 56 -6.87 -2.68 -14.66
C ASP A 56 -6.65 -4.15 -14.28
N LYS A 57 -6.14 -4.39 -13.07
CA LYS A 57 -5.93 -5.76 -12.56
C LYS A 57 -7.22 -6.56 -12.45
N ALA A 58 -8.33 -5.89 -12.13
CA ALA A 58 -9.64 -6.52 -12.02
C ALA A 58 -10.18 -6.95 -13.39
N ILE A 59 -9.93 -6.16 -14.44
CA ILE A 59 -10.34 -6.45 -15.82
C ILE A 59 -9.59 -7.64 -16.41
N LEU A 60 -8.28 -7.77 -16.12
CA LEU A 60 -7.45 -8.85 -16.65
C LEU A 60 -7.96 -10.27 -16.29
N GLY A 61 -8.84 -10.39 -15.30
CA GLY A 61 -9.47 -11.65 -14.90
C GLY A 61 -10.80 -11.99 -15.58
N LEU A 62 -11.34 -11.11 -16.44
CA LEU A 62 -12.75 -11.16 -16.86
C LEU A 62 -12.90 -11.26 -18.39
N GLU A 63 -12.38 -12.34 -18.96
CA GLU A 63 -12.76 -12.75 -20.31
C GLU A 63 -14.23 -13.22 -20.30
N ASN A 64 -15.13 -12.44 -20.91
CA ASN A 64 -16.54 -12.78 -21.18
C ASN A 64 -17.56 -12.55 -20.04
N VAL A 65 -17.33 -11.56 -19.18
CA VAL A 65 -18.36 -11.15 -18.22
C VAL A 65 -19.28 -10.09 -18.84
N ALA A 66 -20.59 -10.30 -18.71
CA ALA A 66 -21.59 -9.33 -19.17
C ALA A 66 -21.41 -7.98 -18.46
N GLU A 67 -21.68 -6.87 -19.15
CA GLU A 67 -21.49 -5.49 -18.70
C GLU A 67 -21.91 -5.26 -17.23
N GLU A 68 -23.13 -5.67 -16.88
CA GLU A 68 -23.70 -5.50 -15.55
C GLU A 68 -22.95 -6.30 -14.47
N ALA A 69 -22.48 -7.49 -14.83
CA ALA A 69 -21.67 -8.33 -13.94
C ALA A 69 -20.23 -7.80 -13.80
N LEU A 70 -19.67 -7.21 -14.85
CA LEU A 70 -18.37 -6.54 -14.82
C LEU A 70 -18.42 -5.31 -13.92
N LYS A 71 -19.43 -4.45 -14.10
CA LYS A 71 -19.66 -3.28 -13.25
C LYS A 71 -19.78 -3.66 -11.78
N THR A 72 -20.65 -4.63 -11.47
CA THR A 72 -20.86 -5.11 -10.09
C THR A 72 -19.56 -5.66 -9.48
N PHE A 73 -18.77 -6.37 -10.28
CA PHE A 73 -17.47 -6.88 -9.84
C PHE A 73 -16.49 -5.75 -9.52
N LEU A 74 -16.35 -4.78 -10.43
CA LEU A 74 -15.45 -3.63 -10.27
C LEU A 74 -15.85 -2.75 -9.09
N ASP A 75 -17.16 -2.52 -8.88
CA ASP A 75 -17.69 -1.87 -7.68
C ASP A 75 -17.29 -2.62 -6.41
N GLY A 76 -17.36 -3.96 -6.45
CA GLY A 76 -16.89 -4.83 -5.37
C GLY A 76 -15.41 -4.66 -5.07
N GLU A 77 -14.54 -4.61 -6.08
CA GLU A 77 -13.11 -4.38 -5.91
C GLU A 77 -12.81 -2.98 -5.37
N CYS A 78 -13.48 -1.95 -5.88
CA CYS A 78 -13.34 -0.59 -5.37
C CYS A 78 -13.77 -0.46 -3.91
N ASN A 79 -14.77 -1.21 -3.47
CA ASN A 79 -15.21 -1.23 -2.08
C ASN A 79 -14.18 -1.82 -1.11
N LYS A 80 -13.22 -2.63 -1.59
CA LYS A 80 -12.11 -3.17 -0.80
C LYS A 80 -10.97 -2.17 -0.58
N VAL A 81 -10.97 -1.04 -1.29
CA VAL A 81 -9.95 0.00 -1.11
C VAL A 81 -10.15 0.67 0.26
N HIS A 82 -9.21 0.46 1.17
CA HIS A 82 -9.28 0.95 2.56
C HIS A 82 -9.23 2.49 2.68
N ASN A 83 -8.66 3.17 1.68
CA ASN A 83 -8.57 4.63 1.64
C ASN A 83 -9.86 5.22 1.05
N SER A 84 -10.55 6.10 1.79
CA SER A 84 -11.80 6.75 1.34
C SER A 84 -11.64 7.51 0.02
N ASN A 85 -10.50 8.16 -0.17
CA ASN A 85 -10.21 8.91 -1.40
C ASN A 85 -9.93 7.96 -2.56
N GLY A 86 -9.14 6.91 -2.32
CA GLY A 86 -8.87 5.88 -3.33
C GLY A 86 -10.15 5.15 -3.74
N LYS A 87 -11.01 4.82 -2.78
CA LYS A 87 -12.32 4.22 -3.01
C LYS A 87 -13.23 5.13 -3.84
N TYR A 88 -13.31 6.42 -3.50
CA TYR A 88 -14.10 7.39 -4.26
C TYR A 88 -13.63 7.46 -5.72
N TRP A 89 -12.33 7.61 -5.95
CA TRP A 89 -11.78 7.67 -7.31
C TRP A 89 -11.98 6.36 -8.07
N CYS A 90 -11.77 5.22 -7.41
CA CYS A 90 -12.00 3.91 -8.00
C CYS A 90 -13.44 3.79 -8.50
N LEU A 91 -14.43 4.06 -7.63
CA LEU A 91 -15.85 4.02 -7.99
C LEU A 91 -16.18 5.01 -9.11
N SER A 92 -15.56 6.20 -9.12
CA SER A 92 -15.79 7.19 -10.17
C SER A 92 -15.31 6.76 -11.55
N PHE A 93 -14.37 5.81 -11.63
CA PHE A 93 -13.82 5.31 -12.89
C PHE A 93 -14.53 4.05 -13.40
N VAL A 94 -15.39 3.41 -12.60
CA VAL A 94 -16.00 2.12 -12.97
C VAL A 94 -16.79 2.22 -14.28
N ASP A 95 -17.64 3.24 -14.44
CA ASP A 95 -18.46 3.39 -15.65
C ASP A 95 -17.61 3.62 -16.90
N ASP A 96 -16.55 4.44 -16.78
CA ASP A 96 -15.61 4.68 -17.89
C ASP A 96 -14.87 3.40 -18.27
N VAL A 97 -14.37 2.66 -17.26
CA VAL A 97 -13.66 1.40 -17.45
C VAL A 97 -14.54 0.36 -18.12
N VAL A 98 -15.79 0.20 -17.68
CA VAL A 98 -16.76 -0.72 -18.29
C VAL A 98 -16.95 -0.36 -19.77
N GLY A 99 -17.22 0.91 -20.08
CA GLY A 99 -17.37 1.36 -21.47
C GLY A 99 -16.13 1.15 -22.33
N PHE A 100 -14.93 1.26 -21.76
CA PHE A 100 -13.69 0.96 -22.47
C PHE A 100 -13.51 -0.54 -22.71
N VAL A 101 -13.81 -1.39 -21.73
CA VAL A 101 -13.74 -2.84 -21.89
C VAL A 101 -14.74 -3.34 -22.92
N GLU A 102 -15.95 -2.78 -22.97
CA GLU A 102 -16.91 -3.12 -24.02
C GLU A 102 -16.43 -2.71 -25.41
N LYS A 103 -15.85 -1.51 -25.53
CA LYS A 103 -15.43 -0.96 -26.81
C LYS A 103 -14.16 -1.61 -27.36
N PHE A 104 -13.21 -1.93 -26.49
CA PHE A 104 -11.87 -2.37 -26.88
C PHE A 104 -11.58 -3.84 -26.51
N GLY A 105 -12.43 -4.46 -25.68
CA GLY A 105 -12.19 -5.78 -25.11
C GLY A 105 -10.91 -5.80 -24.26
N ASN A 106 -10.28 -6.97 -24.19
CA ASN A 106 -9.04 -7.21 -23.42
C ASN A 106 -7.78 -6.61 -24.09
N ARG A 107 -7.95 -5.68 -25.03
CA ARG A 107 -6.83 -5.07 -25.77
C ARG A 107 -6.22 -3.88 -25.05
N LEU A 108 -6.80 -3.49 -23.92
CA LEU A 108 -6.30 -2.41 -23.09
C LEU A 108 -5.28 -2.98 -22.12
N ASP A 109 -4.06 -2.48 -22.21
CA ASP A 109 -3.08 -2.61 -21.13
C ASP A 109 -3.24 -1.46 -20.13
N GLU A 110 -2.59 -1.58 -18.97
CA GLU A 110 -2.63 -0.56 -17.90
C GLU A 110 -2.29 0.84 -18.42
N ASN A 111 -1.34 0.94 -19.36
CA ASN A 111 -0.93 2.22 -19.92
C ASN A 111 -2.06 2.83 -20.76
N GLU A 112 -2.64 2.05 -21.65
CA GLU A 112 -3.73 2.54 -22.49
C GLU A 112 -4.93 2.96 -21.63
N LEU A 113 -5.30 2.14 -20.63
CA LEU A 113 -6.43 2.45 -19.76
C LEU A 113 -6.15 3.64 -18.84
N CYS A 114 -5.07 3.59 -18.06
CA CYS A 114 -4.84 4.54 -16.97
C CYS A 114 -4.12 5.82 -17.40
N HIS A 115 -3.25 5.77 -18.41
CA HIS A 115 -2.53 6.95 -18.90
C HIS A 115 -3.23 7.64 -20.07
N ASN A 116 -3.74 6.88 -21.05
CA ASN A 116 -4.26 7.47 -22.28
C ASN A 116 -5.77 7.76 -22.21
N LEU A 117 -6.55 6.83 -21.66
CA LEU A 117 -8.01 6.93 -21.62
C LEU A 117 -8.52 7.67 -20.38
N ILE A 118 -8.30 7.12 -19.18
CA ILE A 118 -8.74 7.70 -17.91
C ILE A 118 -7.87 8.92 -17.52
N LYS A 119 -6.59 8.93 -17.91
CA LYS A 119 -5.60 9.96 -17.54
C LYS A 119 -5.48 10.14 -16.02
N ALA A 120 -5.59 9.04 -15.29
CA ALA A 120 -5.38 8.98 -13.84
C ALA A 120 -3.88 8.98 -13.49
N CYS A 121 -3.06 8.46 -14.40
CA CYS A 121 -1.62 8.46 -14.38
C CYS A 121 -1.09 9.33 -15.54
#